data_AF-A0A9P6XPM7-F1
#
_entry.id   AF-A0A9P6XPM7-F1
#
_cell.length_a   1.000
_cell.length_b   1.000
_cell.length_c   1.000
_cell.angle_alpha   90.00
_cell.angle_beta   90.00
_cell.angle_gamma   90.00
#
_symmetry.space_group_name_H-M   'P 1'
#
loop_
_entity.id
_entity.type
_entity.pdbx_description
1 polymer ?
#
loop_
_entity_poly.entity_id
_entity_poly.type
_entity_poly.pdbx_seq_one_letter_code
_entity_poly.pdbx_strand_id
1 'polypeptide(L)'
;MAGGAGSGIGTGGMLTKVLAAKRAAHSGAHTVIASGRERNVLTRLAQGECIGSELRAVLPVWSARKQWLADHLRLRGRGVLDDGAASSAAATSSHAWTARGANAPAA
;
A
#
# COMPACT_ATOMS: atom_id res chain seq x y z
N MET A 1 -13.53 23.52 -5.51
CA MET A 1 -12.92 22.54 -6.43
C MET A 1 -11.53 23.01 -6.77
N ALA A 2 -10.47 22.24 -6.47
CA ALA A 2 -9.09 22.66 -6.71
C ALA A 2 -8.65 22.31 -8.15
N GLY A 3 -9.07 23.13 -9.10
CA GLY A 3 -8.63 23.07 -10.51
C GLY A 3 -7.71 24.23 -10.85
N GLY A 4 -6.64 23.95 -11.61
CA GLY A 4 -5.90 24.97 -12.38
C GLY A 4 -4.46 25.27 -11.96
N ALA A 5 -3.55 25.07 -12.93
CA ALA A 5 -2.15 25.50 -13.08
C ALA A 5 -1.07 24.94 -12.13
N GLY A 6 -0.11 24.23 -12.75
CA GLY A 6 1.17 23.89 -12.15
C GLY A 6 1.94 25.16 -11.81
N SER A 7 2.34 25.29 -10.54
CA SER A 7 3.31 26.29 -10.11
C SER A 7 4.64 26.02 -10.82
N GLY A 8 5.45 27.05 -11.09
CA GLY A 8 6.71 26.96 -11.85
C GLY A 8 7.82 26.03 -11.30
N ILE A 9 7.49 25.19 -10.32
CA ILE A 9 8.35 24.19 -9.69
C ILE A 9 7.78 22.76 -9.86
N GLY A 10 6.52 22.62 -10.32
CA GLY A 10 5.87 21.32 -10.47
C GLY A 10 4.88 21.29 -11.63
N THR A 11 4.99 20.27 -12.47
CA THR A 11 4.21 20.07 -13.72
C THR A 11 2.72 19.76 -13.50
N GLY A 12 2.29 19.51 -12.25
CA GLY A 12 0.93 19.12 -11.91
C GLY A 12 0.23 20.09 -10.95
N GLY A 13 -1.08 20.28 -11.16
CA GLY A 13 -1.94 21.09 -10.28
C GLY A 13 -2.18 20.46 -8.90
N MET A 14 -3.00 21.11 -8.08
CA MET A 14 -3.31 20.63 -6.72
C MET A 14 -3.93 19.22 -6.73
N LEU A 15 -4.84 18.95 -7.68
CA LEU A 15 -5.44 17.63 -7.87
C LEU A 15 -4.39 16.53 -8.03
N THR A 16 -3.36 16.75 -8.86
CA THR A 16 -2.30 15.77 -9.09
C THR A 16 -1.50 15.49 -7.82
N LYS A 17 -1.24 16.50 -6.98
CA LYS A 17 -0.54 16.33 -5.71
C LYS A 17 -1.36 15.52 -4.72
N VAL A 18 -2.68 15.75 -4.64
CA VAL A 18 -3.59 14.94 -3.83
C VAL A 18 -3.64 13.50 -4.33
N LEU A 19 -3.69 13.27 -5.64
CA LEU A 19 -3.65 11.91 -6.21
C LEU A 19 -2.33 11.20 -5.94
N ALA A 20 -1.20 11.91 -6.00
CA ALA A 20 0.11 11.37 -5.64
C ALA A 20 0.17 11.01 -4.15
N ALA A 21 -0.32 11.89 -3.26
CA ALA A 21 -0.41 11.62 -1.83
C ALA A 21 -1.31 10.41 -1.53
N LYS A 22 -2.44 10.28 -2.24
CA LYS A 22 -3.30 9.10 -2.15
C LYS A 22 -2.57 7.83 -2.55
N ARG A 23 -1.77 7.85 -3.63
CA ARG A 23 -0.94 6.70 -4.04
C ARG A 23 0.09 6.35 -2.96
N ALA A 24 0.81 7.34 -2.43
CA ALA A 24 1.78 7.15 -1.35
C ALA A 24 1.14 6.57 -0.07
N ALA A 25 -0.09 6.97 0.24
CA ALA A 25 -0.82 6.44 1.40
C ALA A 25 -1.12 4.93 1.30
N HIS A 26 -1.22 4.35 0.09
CA HIS A 26 -1.41 2.90 -0.06
C HIS A 26 -0.20 2.09 0.43
N SER A 27 1.00 2.67 0.43
CA SER A 27 2.19 2.06 1.03
C SER A 27 2.45 2.51 2.48
N GLY A 28 1.51 3.24 3.10
CA GLY A 28 1.65 3.75 4.45
C GLY A 28 2.46 5.04 4.59
N ALA A 29 2.86 5.67 3.49
CA ALA A 29 3.65 6.89 3.57
C ALA A 29 2.76 8.11 3.87
N HIS A 30 3.04 8.79 4.98
CA HIS A 30 2.50 10.13 5.25
C HIS A 30 3.05 11.11 4.21
N THR A 31 2.22 12.05 3.75
CA THR A 31 2.61 13.05 2.75
C THR A 31 2.38 14.45 3.29
N VAL A 32 3.34 15.34 3.14
CA VAL A 32 3.18 16.77 3.44
C VAL A 32 3.22 17.56 2.13
N ILE A 33 2.27 18.47 1.96
CA ILE A 33 2.23 19.41 0.85
C ILE A 33 2.50 20.81 1.40
N ALA A 34 3.67 21.35 1.08
CA ALA A 34 4.12 22.67 1.51
C ALA A 34 4.53 23.54 0.32
N SER A 35 4.55 24.87 0.53
CA SER A 35 5.03 25.82 -0.47
C SER A 35 6.56 25.77 -0.54
N GLY A 36 7.10 25.49 -1.74
CA GLY A 36 8.55 25.51 -1.97
C GLY A 36 9.18 26.91 -1.88
N ARG A 37 8.38 27.97 -1.74
CA ARG A 37 8.88 29.33 -1.50
C ARG A 37 9.21 29.59 -0.04
N GLU A 38 8.84 28.67 0.86
CA GLU A 38 9.17 28.82 2.27
C GLU A 38 10.65 28.58 2.55
N ARG A 39 11.24 29.50 3.32
CA ARG A 39 12.65 29.42 3.67
C ARG A 39 12.92 28.18 4.51
N ASN A 40 13.92 27.40 4.10
CA ASN A 40 14.37 26.18 4.77
C ASN A 40 13.25 25.17 5.06
N VAL A 41 12.23 25.11 4.19
CA VAL A 41 11.01 24.31 4.41
C VAL A 41 11.31 22.84 4.71
N LEU A 42 12.27 22.23 4.02
CA LEU A 42 12.63 20.82 4.25
C LEU A 42 13.26 20.60 5.62
N THR A 43 14.19 21.46 6.04
CA THR A 43 14.84 21.37 7.36
C THR A 43 13.85 21.59 8.49
N ARG A 44 12.94 22.57 8.34
CA ARG A 44 11.91 22.88 9.33
C ARG A 44 10.88 21.76 9.47
N LEU A 45 10.44 21.18 8.35
CA LEU A 45 9.60 19.98 8.33
C LEU A 45 10.31 18.80 9.01
N ALA A 46 11.62 18.62 8.75
CA ALA A 46 12.41 17.57 9.40
C ALA A 46 12.58 17.77 10.92
N GLN A 47 12.50 19.02 11.40
CA GLN A 47 12.46 19.36 12.82
C GLN A 47 11.09 19.15 13.47
N GLY A 48 10.08 18.73 12.69
CA GLY A 48 8.72 18.48 13.17
C GLY A 48 7.81 19.71 13.15
N GLU A 49 8.22 20.80 12.51
CA GLU A 49 7.36 21.97 12.35
C GLU A 49 6.22 21.68 11.37
N CYS A 50 4.98 21.96 11.77
CA CYS A 50 3.80 21.74 10.93
C CYS A 50 3.66 22.86 9.88
N ILE A 51 4.19 22.64 8.67
CA ILE A 51 4.12 23.60 7.56
C ILE A 51 3.27 23.04 6.41
N GLY A 52 2.26 23.80 5.98
CA GLY A 52 1.38 23.42 4.88
C GLY A 52 0.30 22.43 5.32
N SER A 53 0.06 21.38 4.52
CA SER A 53 -0.99 20.39 4.79
C SER A 53 -0.40 18.99 4.89
N GLU A 54 -0.62 18.35 6.05
CA GLU A 54 -0.26 16.96 6.29
C GLU A 54 -1.43 16.03 5.90
N LEU A 55 -1.12 15.04 5.07
CA LEU A 55 -2.03 13.99 4.63
C LEU A 55 -1.53 12.68 5.26
N ARG A 56 -2.20 12.26 6.34
CA ARG A 56 -1.83 11.07 7.09
C ARG A 56 -2.33 9.82 6.37
N ALA A 57 -1.42 8.91 6.04
CA ALA A 57 -1.80 7.57 5.62
C ALA A 57 -2.48 6.84 6.79
N VAL A 58 -3.72 6.41 6.57
CA VAL A 58 -4.43 5.51 7.48
C VAL A 58 -4.36 4.12 6.86
N LEU A 59 -3.45 3.28 7.35
CA LEU A 59 -3.41 1.88 6.95
C LEU A 59 -4.37 1.07 7.81
N PRO A 60 -5.34 0.34 7.25
CA PRO A 60 -5.55 -1.02 7.69
C PRO A 60 -4.35 -1.88 7.23
N VAL A 61 -3.89 -2.82 8.04
CA VAL A 61 -2.70 -3.66 7.74
C VAL A 61 -3.00 -4.62 6.58
N TRP A 62 -2.89 -4.14 5.35
CA TRP A 62 -2.86 -4.97 4.15
C TRP A 62 -1.40 -5.15 3.77
N SER A 63 -0.85 -6.33 4.06
CA SER A 63 0.50 -6.68 3.60
C SER A 63 0.59 -6.44 2.08
N ALA A 64 1.70 -5.89 1.58
CA ALA A 64 1.91 -5.66 0.15
C ALA A 64 1.57 -6.87 -0.74
N ARG A 65 1.75 -8.10 -0.21
CA ARG A 65 1.33 -9.35 -0.84
C ARG A 65 -0.18 -9.46 -1.09
N LYS A 66 -1.02 -9.07 -0.12
CA LYS A 66 -2.49 -9.05 -0.26
C LYS A 66 -2.93 -8.04 -1.32
N GLN A 67 -2.25 -6.89 -1.38
CA GLN A 67 -2.54 -5.86 -2.37
C GLN A 67 -2.13 -6.28 -3.78
N TRP A 68 -0.95 -6.88 -3.95
CA TRP A 68 -0.54 -7.45 -5.23
C TRP A 68 -1.50 -8.52 -5.74
N LEU A 69 -1.94 -9.42 -4.85
CA LEU A 69 -2.96 -10.41 -5.17
C LEU A 69 -4.27 -9.73 -5.59
N ALA A 70 -4.76 -8.72 -4.87
CA ALA A 70 -5.99 -8.02 -5.26
C ALA A 70 -5.87 -7.35 -6.63
N ASP A 71 -4.73 -6.72 -6.93
CA ASP A 71 -4.54 -5.94 -8.15
C ASP A 71 -4.25 -6.80 -9.40
N HIS A 72 -3.62 -7.98 -9.23
CA HIS A 72 -3.09 -8.78 -10.35
C HIS A 72 -3.74 -10.16 -10.49
N LEU A 73 -4.65 -10.56 -9.61
CA LEU A 73 -5.31 -11.87 -9.69
C LEU A 73 -6.39 -11.89 -10.77
N ARG A 74 -6.05 -12.48 -11.93
CA ARG A 74 -7.04 -12.90 -12.92
C ARG A 74 -7.56 -14.28 -12.53
N LEU A 75 -8.65 -14.31 -11.77
CA LEU A 75 -9.29 -15.55 -11.33
C LEU A 75 -9.70 -16.41 -12.55
N ARG A 76 -9.05 -17.56 -12.74
CA ARG A 76 -9.46 -18.58 -13.72
C ARG A 76 -10.28 -19.72 -13.12
N GLY A 77 -10.58 -19.65 -11.82
CA GLY A 77 -11.37 -20.64 -11.08
C GLY A 77 -11.40 -20.32 -9.60
N ARG A 78 -12.29 -20.99 -8.86
CA ARG A 78 -12.36 -20.96 -7.40
C ARG A 78 -12.21 -22.38 -6.86
N GLY A 79 -11.41 -22.58 -5.83
CA GLY A 79 -11.33 -23.83 -5.07
C GLY A 79 -12.09 -23.67 -3.76
N VAL A 80 -12.81 -24.70 -3.34
CA VAL A 80 -13.38 -24.78 -1.99
C VAL A 80 -12.32 -25.42 -1.10
N LEU A 81 -11.91 -24.71 -0.03
CA LEU A 81 -11.06 -25.30 0.99
C LEU A 81 -11.94 -26.10 1.96
N ASP A 82 -11.44 -27.27 2.38
CA ASP A 82 -12.00 -28.02 3.49
C ASP A 82 -11.63 -27.38 4.84
N ASP A 83 -12.44 -27.64 5.86
CA ASP A 83 -12.28 -27.03 7.20
C ASP A 83 -10.94 -27.38 7.86
N GLY A 84 -10.36 -28.53 7.51
CA GLY A 84 -9.03 -28.96 7.95
C GLY A 84 -7.91 -28.09 7.38
N ALA A 85 -7.95 -27.79 6.08
CA ALA A 85 -6.99 -26.88 5.45
C ALA A 85 -7.17 -25.43 5.90
N ALA A 86 -8.41 -25.00 6.16
CA ALA A 86 -8.69 -23.64 6.65
C ALA A 86 -8.07 -23.40 8.03
N SER A 87 -8.18 -24.39 8.91
CA SER A 87 -7.61 -24.35 10.27
C SER A 87 -6.08 -24.36 10.26
N SER A 88 -5.46 -25.18 9.41
CA SER A 88 -4.00 -25.24 9.21
C SER A 88 -3.42 -23.95 8.61
N ALA A 89 -4.11 -23.36 7.62
CA ALA A 89 -3.71 -22.12 6.99
C ALA A 89 -3.78 -20.91 7.94
N ALA A 90 -4.75 -20.89 8.86
CA ALA A 90 -4.86 -19.86 9.89
C ALA A 90 -3.81 -20.01 11.00
N ALA A 91 -3.35 -21.24 11.28
CA ALA A 91 -2.38 -21.54 12.33
C ALA A 91 -0.91 -21.42 11.89
N THR A 92 -0.62 -21.44 10.58
CA THR A 92 0.76 -21.50 10.09
C THR A 92 1.36 -20.11 9.85
N SER A 93 2.07 -19.57 10.85
CA SER A 93 3.09 -18.56 10.61
C SER A 93 4.26 -19.19 9.87
N SER A 94 4.39 -18.90 8.57
CA SER A 94 5.59 -19.06 7.75
C SER A 94 6.44 -20.31 7.99
N HIS A 95 5.94 -21.50 7.63
CA HIS A 95 6.82 -22.62 7.28
C HIS A 95 6.61 -23.01 5.81
N ALA A 96 7.72 -23.03 5.08
CA ALA A 96 7.80 -23.49 3.71
C ALA A 96 7.25 -24.92 3.62
N TRP A 97 6.22 -25.10 2.80
CA TRP A 97 5.68 -26.42 2.48
C TRP A 97 6.77 -27.24 1.79
N THR A 98 7.38 -28.18 2.51
CA THR A 98 8.19 -29.23 1.89
C THR A 98 7.25 -30.38 1.54
N ALA A 99 7.16 -30.67 0.25
CA ALA A 99 6.39 -31.80 -0.27
C ALA A 99 7.00 -33.12 0.24
N ARG A 100 6.32 -33.76 1.18
CA ARG A 100 6.51 -35.19 1.48
C ARG A 100 5.15 -35.81 1.80
N GLY A 101 4.72 -36.73 0.95
CA GLY A 101 3.48 -37.49 1.15
C GLY A 101 2.67 -37.76 -0.11
N ALA A 102 3.30 -38.03 -1.25
CA ALA A 102 2.61 -38.70 -2.35
C ALA A 102 2.42 -40.18 -1.94
N ASN A 103 1.27 -40.50 -1.37
CA ASN A 103 0.84 -41.89 -1.20
C ASN A 103 -0.03 -42.26 -2.41
N ALA A 104 0.55 -43.00 -3.34
CA ALA A 104 -0.17 -43.62 -4.45
C ALA A 104 -0.76 -44.95 -3.95
N PRO A 105 -2.08 -45.21 -4.11
CA PRO A 105 -2.58 -46.55 -3.88
C PRO A 105 -2.24 -47.45 -5.08
N ALA A 106 -1.50 -48.52 -4.79
CA ALA A 106 -1.43 -49.70 -5.62
C ALA A 106 -2.62 -50.61 -5.27
N ALA A 107 -3.51 -50.85 -6.22
CA ALA A 107 -4.29 -52.08 -6.48
C ALA A 107 -5.30 -51.81 -7.59
#